data_AF-A0A1B8C6X6-F1
#
_entry.id   AF-A0A1B8C6X6-F1
#
_cell.length_a   1.000
_cell.length_b   1.000
_cell.length_c   1.000
_cell.angle_alpha   90.00
_cell.angle_beta   90.00
_cell.angle_gamma   90.00
#
_symmetry.space_group_name_H-M   'P 1'
#
loop_
_entity.id
_entity.type
_entity.pdbx_description
1 polymer ?
#
loop_
_entity_poly.entity_id
_entity_poly.type
_entity_poly.pdbx_seq_one_letter_code
_entity_poly.pdbx_strand_id
1 'polypeptide(L)'
;MNFLGLPKGIDFPLTWRILRMVSAHPYWDLLRLLWPFPWYLRHSLPLPRPQAFAQDNTLFDTRNPLIPQIRLVPLFRARDSPIASFYRIYEAMCARDGPAIGSETQYFWRRPEAQWALEGIPDPRDPDPVRYAVLASLMEAMVDAFNWRLELGLRRGGKRWVERDDDGTPAPFVPEVMPAWAGRVPALEDELIIAEGGTGPRFGARNIIAFEGDLRTV
;
A
#
# COMPACT_ATOMS: atom_id res chain seq x y z
N MET A 1 22.24 -0.11 28.42
CA MET A 1 22.25 0.09 26.96
C MET A 1 20.86 0.55 26.53
N ASN A 2 20.68 1.84 26.30
CA ASN A 2 19.48 2.33 25.62
C ASN A 2 19.52 1.80 24.19
N PHE A 3 18.54 0.97 23.79
CA PHE A 3 18.34 0.60 22.39
C PHE A 3 17.92 1.87 21.60
N LEU A 4 18.91 2.64 21.18
CA LEU A 4 18.87 4.02 20.65
C LEU A 4 18.21 4.19 19.28
N GLY A 5 17.22 3.37 18.92
CA GLY A 5 16.54 3.48 17.63
C GLY A 5 15.10 2.96 17.57
N LEU A 6 14.58 2.39 18.65
CA LEU A 6 13.20 1.93 18.68
C LEU A 6 12.25 3.12 18.89
N PRO A 7 11.22 3.31 18.04
CA PRO A 7 10.19 4.30 18.26
C PRO A 7 9.62 4.17 19.67
N LYS A 8 9.52 5.29 20.38
CA LYS A 8 8.92 5.32 21.71
C LYS A 8 7.50 4.75 21.61
N GLY A 9 7.15 3.81 22.50
CA GLY A 9 5.80 3.26 22.58
C GLY A 9 5.52 2.00 21.76
N ILE A 10 6.53 1.28 21.26
CA ILE A 10 6.30 -0.07 20.70
C ILE A 10 5.89 -1.04 21.81
N ASP A 11 4.72 -1.65 21.66
CA ASP A 11 4.25 -2.74 22.52
C ASP A 11 4.99 -4.04 22.15
N PHE A 12 6.11 -4.28 22.84
CA PHE A 12 6.91 -5.49 22.70
C PHE A 12 6.19 -6.77 23.15
N PRO A 13 5.48 -6.79 24.30
CA PRO A 13 4.66 -7.93 24.68
C PRO A 13 3.65 -8.33 23.60
N LEU A 14 2.94 -7.35 23.01
CA LEU A 14 1.98 -7.59 21.93
C LEU A 14 2.67 -8.04 20.64
N THR A 15 3.79 -7.41 20.28
CA THR A 15 4.65 -7.82 19.15
C THR A 15 5.03 -9.28 19.26
N TRP A 16 5.57 -9.70 20.41
CA TRP A 16 5.98 -11.08 20.64
C TRP A 16 4.80 -12.05 20.59
N ARG A 17 3.68 -11.69 21.22
CA ARG A 17 2.46 -12.51 21.25
C ARG A 17 1.94 -12.77 19.84
N ILE A 18 1.81 -11.73 19.02
CA ILE A 18 1.28 -11.85 17.66
C ILE A 18 2.26 -12.61 16.77
N LEU A 19 3.56 -12.31 16.86
CA LEU A 19 4.56 -12.95 16.02
C LEU A 19 4.60 -14.48 16.20
N ARG A 20 4.42 -14.96 17.44
CA ARG A 20 4.29 -16.39 17.75
C ARG A 20 3.05 -17.05 17.16
N MET A 21 1.99 -16.30 16.90
CA MET A 21 0.75 -16.82 16.30
C MET A 21 0.84 -16.86 14.77
N VAL A 22 1.54 -15.91 14.15
CA VAL A 22 1.46 -15.68 12.70
C VAL A 22 2.68 -16.20 11.93
N SER A 23 3.85 -16.30 12.56
CA SER A 23 5.09 -16.66 11.88
C SER A 23 5.52 -18.08 12.22
N ALA A 24 6.01 -18.83 11.23
CA ALA A 24 6.62 -20.14 11.43
C ALA A 24 7.96 -20.06 12.21
N HIS A 25 8.63 -18.90 12.20
CA HIS A 25 9.96 -18.71 12.75
C HIS A 25 10.05 -17.44 13.64
N PRO A 26 9.31 -17.37 14.76
CA PRO A 26 9.07 -16.13 15.48
C PRO A 26 10.34 -15.51 16.09
N TYR A 27 11.33 -16.34 16.45
CA TYR A 27 12.61 -15.82 16.95
C TYR A 27 13.44 -15.17 15.84
N TRP A 28 13.49 -15.79 14.66
CA TRP A 28 14.21 -15.24 13.50
C TRP A 28 13.55 -13.97 12.98
N ASP A 29 12.23 -13.96 12.90
CA ASP A 29 11.47 -12.78 12.47
C ASP A 29 11.59 -11.66 13.49
N LEU A 30 11.60 -11.95 14.80
CA LEU A 30 11.85 -10.94 15.82
C LEU A 30 13.26 -10.36 15.68
N LEU A 31 14.26 -11.21 15.48
CA LEU A 31 15.64 -10.76 15.29
C LEU A 31 15.77 -9.87 14.05
N ARG A 32 15.12 -10.24 12.94
CA ARG A 32 15.04 -9.41 11.73
C ARG A 32 14.34 -8.07 12.02
N LEU A 33 13.24 -8.09 12.76
CA LEU A 33 12.50 -6.90 13.17
C LEU A 33 13.20 -6.06 14.24
N LEU A 34 14.21 -6.57 14.93
CA LEU A 34 15.06 -5.81 15.85
C LEU A 34 16.34 -5.29 15.19
N TRP A 35 16.74 -5.88 14.06
CA TRP A 35 17.97 -5.52 13.37
C TRP A 35 17.94 -4.07 12.84
N PRO A 36 18.81 -3.16 13.32
CA PRO A 36 18.60 -1.72 13.16
C PRO A 36 18.85 -1.17 11.74
N PHE A 37 19.52 -1.92 10.84
CA PHE A 37 19.91 -1.42 9.52
C PHE A 37 19.57 -2.38 8.36
N PRO A 38 18.79 -1.96 7.35
CA PRO A 38 18.09 -0.68 7.25
C PRO A 38 16.95 -0.60 8.28
N TRP A 39 16.67 0.61 8.78
CA TRP A 39 15.60 0.80 9.76
C TRP A 39 14.25 0.37 9.18
N TYR A 40 13.89 0.92 8.01
CA TYR A 40 12.68 0.52 7.29
C TYR A 40 12.88 -0.80 6.55
N LEU A 41 11.85 -1.65 6.59
CA LEU A 41 11.80 -2.89 5.85
C LEU A 41 11.76 -2.58 4.35
N ARG A 42 12.66 -3.22 3.61
CA ARG A 42 12.70 -3.15 2.15
C ARG A 42 11.76 -4.18 1.57
N HIS A 43 10.99 -3.77 0.57
CA HIS A 43 10.25 -4.70 -0.26
C HIS A 43 11.20 -5.47 -1.18
N SER A 44 10.80 -6.67 -1.58
CA SER A 44 11.62 -7.52 -2.46
C SER A 44 11.71 -6.89 -3.86
N LEU A 45 12.93 -6.54 -4.28
CA LEU A 45 13.21 -6.00 -5.61
C LEU A 45 14.08 -6.99 -6.41
N PRO A 46 13.92 -7.06 -7.75
CA PRO A 46 12.99 -6.26 -8.57
C PRO A 46 11.52 -6.68 -8.40
N LEU A 47 10.61 -5.77 -8.73
CA LEU A 47 9.18 -6.07 -8.80
C LEU A 47 8.88 -6.95 -10.03
N PRO A 48 8.04 -7.99 -9.93
CA PRO A 48 7.62 -8.75 -11.08
C PRO A 48 6.85 -7.86 -12.06
N ARG A 49 6.94 -8.19 -13.36
CA ARG A 49 6.10 -7.56 -14.38
C ARG A 49 4.63 -7.93 -14.16
N PRO A 50 3.67 -7.09 -14.57
CA PRO A 50 2.26 -7.42 -14.47
C PRO A 50 1.91 -8.79 -15.07
N GLN A 51 2.52 -9.13 -16.21
CA GLN A 51 2.30 -10.40 -16.92
C GLN A 51 2.75 -11.63 -16.13
N ALA A 52 3.70 -11.50 -15.19
CA ALA A 52 4.16 -12.63 -14.38
C ALA A 52 3.04 -13.17 -13.48
N PHE A 53 2.16 -12.29 -13.01
CA PHE A 53 1.02 -12.68 -12.17
C PHE A 53 -0.09 -13.39 -12.94
N ALA A 54 -0.16 -13.20 -14.27
CA ALA A 54 -1.06 -13.98 -15.12
C ALA A 54 -0.55 -15.43 -15.33
N GLN A 55 0.77 -15.64 -15.22
CA GLN A 55 1.41 -16.94 -15.40
C GLN A 55 1.46 -17.75 -14.09
N ASP A 56 1.61 -17.07 -12.96
CA ASP A 56 1.68 -17.67 -11.62
C ASP A 56 0.72 -16.98 -10.66
N ASN A 57 -0.43 -17.62 -10.42
CA ASN A 57 -1.45 -17.11 -9.50
C ASN A 57 -1.01 -17.16 -8.02
N THR A 58 0.07 -17.88 -7.68
CA THR A 58 0.61 -17.98 -6.31
C THR A 58 1.77 -17.01 -6.04
N LEU A 59 2.16 -16.24 -7.06
CA LEU A 59 3.32 -15.34 -6.98
C LEU A 59 3.16 -14.27 -5.90
N PHE A 60 1.95 -13.72 -5.75
CA PHE A 60 1.67 -12.71 -4.73
C PHE A 60 1.87 -13.28 -3.32
N ASP A 61 1.26 -14.43 -3.03
CA ASP A 61 1.33 -15.09 -1.72
C ASP A 61 2.77 -15.51 -1.39
N THR A 62 3.49 -16.04 -2.37
CA THR A 62 4.89 -16.45 -2.21
C THR A 62 5.79 -15.28 -1.83
N ARG A 63 5.52 -14.10 -2.39
CA ARG A 63 6.28 -12.87 -2.10
C ARG A 63 5.83 -12.19 -0.81
N ASN A 64 4.58 -12.40 -0.40
CA ASN A 64 3.95 -11.75 0.76
C ASN A 64 3.31 -12.77 1.72
N PRO A 65 4.04 -13.80 2.21
CA PRO A 65 3.46 -14.99 2.83
C PRO A 65 2.77 -14.75 4.18
N LEU A 66 3.06 -13.63 4.83
CA LEU A 66 2.49 -13.27 6.13
C LEU A 66 1.49 -12.11 6.04
N ILE A 67 1.13 -11.69 4.84
CA ILE A 67 0.15 -10.64 4.63
C ILE A 67 -1.25 -11.28 4.63
N PRO A 68 -2.24 -10.72 5.35
CA PRO A 68 -2.21 -9.47 6.11
C PRO A 68 -1.75 -9.60 7.57
N GLN A 69 -1.52 -10.81 8.09
CA GLN A 69 -1.35 -11.10 9.51
C GLN A 69 -0.16 -10.34 10.16
N ILE A 70 0.94 -10.17 9.45
CA ILE A 70 2.15 -9.47 9.93
C ILE A 70 1.88 -7.99 10.23
N ARG A 71 0.88 -7.39 9.58
CA ARG A 71 0.46 -6.00 9.84
C ARG A 71 -0.13 -5.83 11.23
N LEU A 72 -0.53 -6.91 11.90
CA LEU A 72 -0.97 -6.88 13.30
C LEU A 72 0.20 -6.70 14.27
N VAL A 73 1.43 -7.02 13.85
CA VAL A 73 2.63 -6.92 14.70
C VAL A 73 3.07 -5.44 14.82
N PRO A 74 3.01 -4.81 16.01
CA PRO A 74 3.35 -3.40 16.19
C PRO A 74 4.76 -3.03 15.69
N LEU A 75 5.75 -3.87 15.98
CA LEU A 75 7.13 -3.64 15.52
C LEU A 75 7.25 -3.73 13.99
N PHE A 76 6.50 -4.60 13.32
CA PHE A 76 6.45 -4.62 11.85
C PHE A 76 5.90 -3.30 11.33
N ARG A 77 4.74 -2.84 11.83
CA ARG A 77 4.12 -1.58 11.39
C ARG A 77 5.04 -0.38 11.56
N ALA A 78 5.79 -0.35 12.67
CA ALA A 78 6.72 0.71 12.98
C ALA A 78 7.95 0.73 12.04
N ARG A 79 8.28 -0.42 11.44
CA ARG A 79 9.39 -0.57 10.50
C ARG A 79 8.95 -0.61 9.04
N ASP A 80 7.67 -0.73 8.78
CA ASP A 80 7.14 -0.73 7.42
C ASP A 80 7.21 0.67 6.81
N SER A 81 7.10 0.74 5.48
CA SER A 81 7.24 2.00 4.73
C SER A 81 6.11 2.17 3.71
N PRO A 82 5.73 3.42 3.38
CA PRO A 82 4.72 3.70 2.36
C PRO A 82 5.08 3.10 1.01
N ILE A 83 6.35 3.16 0.59
CA ILE A 83 6.80 2.59 -0.69
C ILE A 83 6.68 1.07 -0.72
N ALA A 84 7.02 0.38 0.37
CA ALA A 84 6.85 -1.07 0.45
C ALA A 84 5.37 -1.45 0.41
N SER A 85 4.52 -0.68 1.09
CA SER A 85 3.07 -0.90 1.07
C SER A 85 2.47 -0.66 -0.31
N PHE A 86 2.85 0.44 -0.97
CA PHE A 86 2.48 0.76 -2.34
C PHE A 86 2.84 -0.37 -3.32
N TYR A 87 4.03 -0.95 -3.19
CA TYR A 87 4.44 -2.11 -3.99
C TYR A 87 3.62 -3.37 -3.70
N ARG A 88 3.20 -3.61 -2.45
CA ARG A 88 2.29 -4.72 -2.14
C ARG A 88 0.90 -4.53 -2.76
N ILE A 89 0.39 -3.29 -2.82
CA ILE A 89 -0.88 -2.97 -3.53
C ILE A 89 -0.71 -3.24 -5.03
N TYR A 90 0.42 -2.81 -5.61
CA TYR A 90 0.75 -3.12 -7.01
C TYR A 90 0.76 -4.63 -7.29
N GLU A 91 1.46 -5.42 -6.47
CA GLU A 91 1.52 -6.87 -6.66
C GLU A 91 0.14 -7.53 -6.49
N ALA A 92 -0.64 -7.11 -5.50
CA ALA A 92 -2.02 -7.59 -5.29
C ALA A 92 -2.92 -7.26 -6.49
N MET A 93 -2.77 -6.07 -7.06
CA MET A 93 -3.55 -5.63 -8.21
C MET A 93 -3.18 -6.38 -9.48
N CYS A 94 -1.89 -6.61 -9.73
CA CYS A 94 -1.47 -7.46 -10.83
C CYS A 94 -1.92 -8.92 -10.66
N ALA A 95 -2.00 -9.40 -9.41
CA ALA A 95 -2.56 -10.72 -9.09
C ALA A 95 -4.10 -10.78 -9.17
N ARG A 96 -4.78 -9.63 -9.33
CA ARG A 96 -6.25 -9.51 -9.28
C ARG A 96 -6.84 -9.97 -7.95
N ASP A 97 -6.09 -9.84 -6.86
CA ASP A 97 -6.54 -10.20 -5.52
C ASP A 97 -7.23 -8.99 -4.86
N GLY A 98 -8.52 -8.82 -5.14
CA GLY A 98 -9.37 -7.75 -4.59
C GLY A 98 -9.30 -7.65 -3.05
N PRO A 99 -9.46 -8.75 -2.29
CA PRO A 99 -9.26 -8.75 -0.85
C PRO A 99 -7.89 -8.24 -0.40
N ALA A 100 -6.80 -8.62 -1.07
CA ALA A 100 -5.47 -8.13 -0.75
C ALA A 100 -5.29 -6.65 -1.09
N ILE A 101 -5.82 -6.18 -2.23
CA ILE A 101 -5.84 -4.76 -2.63
C ILE A 101 -6.54 -3.92 -1.56
N GLY A 102 -7.78 -4.30 -1.21
CA GLY A 102 -8.58 -3.57 -0.24
C GLY A 102 -7.94 -3.55 1.14
N SER A 103 -7.44 -4.71 1.60
CA SER A 103 -6.79 -4.86 2.90
C SER A 103 -5.50 -4.05 3.01
N GLU A 104 -4.65 -4.06 1.98
CA GLU A 104 -3.40 -3.27 1.98
C GLU A 104 -3.68 -1.77 1.83
N THR A 105 -4.65 -1.40 1.00
CA THR A 105 -5.07 0.01 0.85
C THR A 105 -5.64 0.54 2.16
N GLN A 106 -6.45 -0.25 2.86
CA GLN A 106 -6.96 0.11 4.18
C GLN A 106 -5.83 0.21 5.22
N TYR A 107 -4.85 -0.70 5.17
CA TYR A 107 -3.67 -0.61 6.02
C TYR A 107 -2.91 0.69 5.79
N PHE A 108 -2.62 1.05 4.53
CA PHE A 108 -1.97 2.30 4.15
C PHE A 108 -2.76 3.52 4.64
N TRP A 109 -4.07 3.56 4.38
CA TRP A 109 -4.98 4.63 4.81
C TRP A 109 -4.97 4.85 6.33
N ARG A 110 -4.85 3.78 7.12
CA ARG A 110 -4.81 3.84 8.59
C ARG A 110 -3.47 4.33 9.15
N ARG A 111 -2.50 4.72 8.31
CA ARG A 111 -1.22 5.30 8.74
C ARG A 111 -1.33 6.84 8.68
N PRO A 112 -1.55 7.52 9.83
CA PRO A 112 -1.69 8.98 9.86
C PRO A 112 -0.35 9.72 9.80
N GLU A 113 0.77 9.01 9.91
CA GLU A 113 2.09 9.65 9.96
C GLU A 113 2.40 10.36 8.63
N ALA A 114 2.94 11.58 8.66
CA ALA A 114 3.16 12.41 7.47
C ALA A 114 4.00 11.72 6.38
N GLN A 115 4.92 10.82 6.75
CA GLN A 115 5.68 10.02 5.79
C GLN A 115 4.81 9.13 4.89
N TRP A 116 3.56 8.83 5.28
CA TRP A 116 2.58 8.05 4.50
C TRP A 116 1.67 8.92 3.62
N ALA A 117 1.95 10.22 3.47
CA ALA A 117 1.29 11.04 2.46
C ALA A 117 1.63 10.52 1.05
N LEU A 118 0.65 10.50 0.14
CA LEU A 118 0.85 9.97 -1.21
C LEU A 118 1.85 10.82 -2.01
N GLU A 119 1.81 12.15 -1.84
CA GLU A 119 2.74 13.11 -2.44
C GLU A 119 4.21 12.80 -2.10
N GLY A 120 4.47 12.26 -0.91
CA GLY A 120 5.81 11.96 -0.41
C GLY A 120 6.41 10.67 -0.97
N ILE A 121 5.66 9.89 -1.75
CA ILE A 121 6.17 8.65 -2.34
C ILE A 121 7.17 8.99 -3.46
N PRO A 122 8.44 8.56 -3.33
CA PRO A 122 9.46 8.91 -4.32
C PRO A 122 9.20 8.22 -5.65
N ASP A 123 9.67 8.87 -6.72
CA ASP A 123 9.66 8.31 -8.07
C ASP A 123 10.46 6.99 -8.11
N PRO A 124 9.83 5.85 -8.49
CA PRO A 124 10.51 4.57 -8.55
C PRO A 124 11.55 4.49 -9.67
N ARG A 125 11.46 5.37 -10.69
CA ARG A 125 12.29 5.39 -11.90
C ARG A 125 12.44 4.00 -12.52
N ASP A 126 11.30 3.33 -12.63
CA ASP A 126 11.28 1.93 -13.01
C ASP A 126 11.74 1.79 -14.48
N PRO A 127 12.76 0.95 -14.75
CA PRO A 127 13.28 0.79 -16.11
C PRO A 127 12.31 0.06 -17.04
N ASP A 128 11.29 -0.59 -16.50
CA ASP A 128 10.27 -1.29 -17.27
C ASP A 128 9.07 -0.36 -17.50
N PRO A 129 8.79 0.06 -18.75
CA PRO A 129 7.74 1.02 -19.03
C PRO A 129 6.34 0.49 -18.69
N VAL A 130 6.10 -0.82 -18.86
CA VAL A 130 4.82 -1.44 -18.55
C VAL A 130 4.57 -1.39 -17.04
N ARG A 131 5.56 -1.83 -16.26
CA ARG A 131 5.48 -1.76 -14.80
C ARG A 131 5.35 -0.32 -14.31
N TYR A 132 6.08 0.61 -14.93
CA TYR A 132 6.04 2.01 -14.53
C TYR A 132 4.66 2.64 -14.78
N ALA A 133 4.04 2.34 -15.92
CA ALA A 133 2.70 2.82 -16.24
C ALA A 133 1.65 2.29 -15.24
N VAL A 134 1.73 1.02 -14.85
CA VAL A 134 0.82 0.45 -13.83
C VAL A 134 1.02 1.11 -12.47
N LEU A 135 2.28 1.33 -12.05
CA LEU A 135 2.57 2.06 -10.81
C LEU A 135 2.02 3.49 -10.84
N ALA A 136 2.19 4.21 -11.96
CA ALA A 136 1.64 5.56 -12.12
C ALA A 136 0.11 5.58 -12.06
N SER A 137 -0.57 4.69 -12.79
CA SER A 137 -2.03 4.57 -12.74
C SER A 137 -2.53 4.18 -11.35
N LEU A 138 -1.82 3.30 -10.64
CA LEU A 138 -2.15 2.96 -9.26
C LEU A 138 -2.06 4.18 -8.34
N MET A 139 -0.98 4.96 -8.46
CA MET A 139 -0.79 6.16 -7.64
C MET A 139 -1.94 7.15 -7.84
N GLU A 140 -2.33 7.40 -9.09
CA GLU A 140 -3.47 8.26 -9.42
C GLU A 140 -4.79 7.73 -8.85
N ALA A 141 -5.04 6.43 -9.01
CA ALA A 141 -6.26 5.81 -8.50
C ALA A 141 -6.33 5.81 -6.96
N MET A 142 -5.19 5.66 -6.29
CA MET A 142 -5.10 5.77 -4.82
C MET A 142 -5.39 7.20 -4.33
N VAL A 143 -4.89 8.23 -5.03
CA VAL A 143 -5.22 9.63 -4.70
C VAL A 143 -6.71 9.88 -4.82
N ASP A 144 -7.35 9.44 -5.91
CA ASP A 144 -8.80 9.56 -6.09
C ASP A 144 -9.56 8.81 -4.99
N ALA A 145 -9.15 7.56 -4.69
CA ALA A 145 -9.79 6.76 -3.65
C ALA A 145 -9.66 7.40 -2.26
N PHE A 146 -8.54 8.04 -1.95
CA PHE A 146 -8.31 8.67 -0.66
C PHE A 146 -9.07 9.99 -0.55
N ASN A 147 -9.09 10.80 -1.61
CA ASN A 147 -9.89 12.02 -1.65
C ASN A 147 -11.38 11.72 -1.53
N TRP A 148 -11.88 10.69 -2.22
CA TRP A 148 -13.26 10.21 -2.06
C TRP A 148 -13.56 9.80 -0.60
N ARG A 149 -12.63 9.12 0.10
CA ARG A 149 -12.80 8.81 1.54
C ARG A 149 -12.89 10.09 2.38
N LEU A 150 -12.06 11.08 2.11
CA LEU A 150 -12.06 12.35 2.83
C LEU A 150 -13.37 13.13 2.63
N GLU A 151 -13.91 13.11 1.40
CA GLU A 151 -15.21 13.69 1.03
C GLU A 151 -16.36 13.03 1.79
N LEU A 152 -16.27 11.73 2.11
CA LEU A 152 -17.25 11.04 2.98
C LEU A 152 -17.14 11.42 4.47
N GLY A 153 -16.15 12.24 4.85
CA GLY A 153 -15.87 12.58 6.24
C GLY A 153 -14.98 11.55 6.96
N LEU A 154 -14.44 10.56 6.25
CA LEU A 154 -13.47 9.62 6.85
C LEU A 154 -12.14 10.34 7.07
N ARG A 155 -11.40 9.93 8.11
CA ARG A 155 -10.07 10.50 8.43
C ARG A 155 -9.02 9.43 8.63
N ARG A 156 -7.80 9.71 8.18
CA ARG A 156 -6.64 8.86 8.43
C ARG A 156 -6.41 8.75 9.94
N GLY A 157 -6.38 7.51 10.46
CA GLY A 157 -6.12 7.24 11.87
C GLY A 157 -7.13 7.86 12.86
N GLY A 158 -8.31 8.31 12.39
CA GLY A 158 -9.31 8.99 13.20
C GLY A 158 -9.82 8.15 14.38
N LYS A 159 -10.11 8.81 15.50
CA LYS A 159 -10.77 8.18 16.68
C LYS A 159 -12.24 7.86 16.42
N ARG A 160 -12.86 8.57 15.46
CA ARG A 160 -14.24 8.39 15.00
C ARG A 160 -14.23 7.87 13.57
N TRP A 161 -15.25 7.06 13.26
CA TRP A 161 -15.42 6.49 11.92
C TRP A 161 -15.72 7.56 10.87
N VAL A 162 -16.52 8.57 11.20
CA VAL A 162 -16.87 9.71 10.33
C VAL A 162 -16.83 10.99 11.15
N GLU A 163 -16.17 12.02 10.63
CA GLU A 163 -16.17 13.37 11.19
C GLU A 163 -17.10 14.27 10.38
N ARG A 164 -18.00 14.95 11.11
CA ARG A 164 -18.99 15.86 10.56
C ARG A 164 -18.89 17.20 11.28
N ASP A 165 -19.24 18.25 10.55
CA ASP A 165 -19.45 19.59 11.09
C ASP A 165 -20.78 19.66 11.86
N ASP A 166 -21.04 20.78 12.54
CA ASP A 166 -22.25 21.01 13.33
C ASP A 166 -23.54 20.89 12.50
N ASP A 167 -23.46 21.26 11.21
CA ASP A 167 -24.56 21.15 10.24
C ASP A 167 -24.73 19.73 9.64
N GLY A 168 -23.89 18.77 10.07
CA GLY A 168 -23.95 17.37 9.65
C GLY A 168 -23.27 17.06 8.32
N THR A 169 -22.67 18.06 7.65
CA THR A 169 -21.81 17.86 6.46
C THR A 169 -20.47 17.23 6.85
N PRO A 170 -19.77 16.53 5.94
CA PRO A 170 -18.40 16.11 6.17
C PRO A 170 -17.54 17.29 6.63
N ALA A 171 -16.72 17.09 7.66
CA ALA A 171 -15.83 18.15 8.13
C ALA A 171 -14.87 18.59 6.99
N PRO A 172 -14.33 19.82 7.02
CA PRO A 172 -13.28 20.24 6.09
C PRO A 172 -12.07 19.28 6.12
N PHE A 173 -11.40 19.12 4.98
CA PHE A 173 -10.22 18.27 4.86
C PHE A 173 -9.19 18.88 3.91
N VAL A 174 -7.94 18.44 4.06
CA VAL A 174 -6.87 18.73 3.09
C VAL A 174 -6.79 17.55 2.12
N PRO A 175 -7.02 17.74 0.81
CA PRO A 175 -6.93 16.68 -0.17
C PRO A 175 -5.53 16.07 -0.23
N GLU A 176 -5.45 14.78 -0.51
CA GLU A 176 -4.21 14.14 -0.94
C GLU A 176 -3.77 14.71 -2.28
N VAL A 177 -2.48 15.00 -2.36
CA VAL A 177 -1.85 15.55 -3.56
C VAL A 177 -1.14 14.42 -4.30
N MET A 178 -1.30 14.43 -5.62
CA MET A 178 -0.64 13.48 -6.51
C MET A 178 0.86 13.81 -6.61
N PRO A 179 1.76 12.83 -6.43
CA PRO A 179 3.18 13.07 -6.64
C PRO A 179 3.46 13.37 -8.12
N ALA A 180 4.27 14.39 -8.38
CA ALA A 180 4.47 14.91 -9.73
C ALA A 180 5.06 13.90 -10.73
N TRP A 181 5.67 12.80 -10.27
CA TRP A 181 6.21 11.77 -11.16
C TRP A 181 5.10 10.96 -11.84
N ALA A 182 3.99 10.68 -11.14
CA ALA A 182 2.93 9.82 -11.66
C ALA A 182 2.34 10.39 -12.94
N GLY A 183 1.99 11.69 -12.93
CA GLY A 183 1.44 12.39 -14.10
C GLY A 183 2.41 12.56 -15.28
N ARG A 184 3.71 12.28 -15.11
CA ARG A 184 4.71 12.34 -16.20
C ARG A 184 4.89 11.02 -16.93
N VAL A 185 4.39 9.92 -16.39
CA VAL A 185 4.53 8.59 -17.01
C VAL A 185 3.56 8.48 -18.18
N PRO A 186 4.05 8.21 -19.41
CA PRO A 186 3.21 8.13 -20.60
C PRO A 186 2.29 6.91 -20.57
N ALA A 187 1.27 6.95 -21.43
CA ALA A 187 0.45 5.78 -21.75
C ALA A 187 1.27 4.72 -22.49
N LEU A 188 0.83 3.45 -22.40
CA LEU A 188 1.43 2.35 -23.15
C LEU A 188 1.00 2.40 -24.62
N GLU A 189 1.92 2.04 -25.53
CA GLU A 189 1.61 1.90 -26.96
C GLU A 189 0.59 0.79 -27.19
N ASP A 190 0.83 -0.38 -26.57
CA ASP A 190 -0.05 -1.53 -26.63
C ASP A 190 -0.95 -1.61 -25.39
N GLU A 191 -2.16 -2.12 -25.60
CA GLU A 191 -3.12 -2.34 -24.51
C GLU A 191 -2.62 -3.42 -23.54
N LEU A 192 -2.57 -3.10 -22.26
CA LEU A 192 -2.25 -4.06 -21.21
C LEU A 192 -3.52 -4.53 -20.51
N ILE A 193 -3.83 -5.82 -20.63
CA ILE A 193 -4.96 -6.42 -19.91
C ILE A 193 -4.45 -7.03 -18.59
N ILE A 194 -4.79 -6.39 -17.47
CA ILE A 194 -4.57 -6.96 -16.13
C ILE A 194 -5.82 -7.74 -15.70
N ALA A 195 -7.00 -7.17 -15.88
CA ALA A 195 -8.27 -7.81 -15.54
C ALA A 195 -9.32 -7.53 -16.63
N GLU A 196 -9.80 -8.58 -17.29
CA GLU A 196 -10.82 -8.45 -18.34
C GLU A 196 -12.07 -7.72 -17.84
N GLY A 197 -12.58 -6.79 -18.64
CA GLY A 197 -13.73 -5.95 -18.29
C GLY A 197 -13.45 -4.85 -17.26
N GLY A 198 -12.18 -4.66 -16.87
CA GLY A 198 -11.75 -3.54 -16.02
C GLY A 198 -12.05 -2.18 -16.65
N THR A 199 -12.60 -1.25 -15.87
CA THR A 199 -13.03 0.08 -16.35
C THR A 199 -12.46 1.22 -15.50
N GLY A 200 -11.32 1.00 -14.83
CA GLY A 200 -10.68 2.03 -14.01
C GLY A 200 -10.18 3.22 -14.86
N PRO A 201 -10.72 4.44 -14.73
CA PRO A 201 -10.34 5.60 -15.55
C PRO A 201 -8.85 5.90 -15.53
N ARG A 202 -8.18 5.77 -14.37
CA ARG A 202 -6.73 6.03 -14.26
C ARG A 202 -5.86 4.99 -14.98
N PHE A 203 -6.35 3.77 -15.08
CA PHE A 203 -5.72 2.70 -15.85
C PHE A 203 -6.01 2.87 -17.34
N GLY A 204 -7.27 3.15 -17.70
CA GLY A 204 -7.68 3.39 -19.09
C GLY A 204 -6.94 4.56 -19.74
N ALA A 205 -6.64 5.63 -18.98
CA ALA A 205 -5.84 6.76 -19.46
C ALA A 205 -4.40 6.37 -19.89
N ARG A 206 -3.90 5.21 -19.44
CA ARG A 206 -2.59 4.66 -19.83
C ARG A 206 -2.67 3.41 -20.71
N ASN A 207 -3.83 3.15 -21.32
CA ASN A 207 -4.06 1.96 -22.14
C ASN A 207 -3.95 0.65 -21.33
N ILE A 208 -4.43 0.67 -20.08
CA ILE A 208 -4.42 -0.48 -19.17
C ILE A 208 -5.87 -0.83 -18.78
N ILE A 209 -6.24 -2.10 -18.94
CA ILE A 209 -7.54 -2.63 -18.49
C ILE A 209 -7.36 -3.26 -17.10
N ALA A 210 -7.86 -2.57 -16.07
CA ALA A 210 -7.83 -3.02 -14.68
C ALA A 210 -9.04 -2.49 -13.89
N PHE A 211 -9.34 -3.14 -12.76
CA PHE A 211 -10.32 -2.65 -11.79
C PHE A 211 -9.66 -1.74 -10.76
N GLU A 212 -10.34 -0.66 -10.37
CA GLU A 212 -9.91 0.24 -9.27
C GLU A 212 -10.85 0.20 -8.06
N GLY A 213 -11.96 -0.54 -8.15
CA GLY A 213 -13.02 -0.55 -7.13
C GLY A 213 -12.53 -0.97 -5.74
N ASP A 214 -11.63 -1.95 -5.68
CA ASP A 214 -11.07 -2.44 -4.42
C ASP A 214 -10.20 -1.42 -3.68
N LEU A 215 -9.72 -0.36 -4.35
CA LEU A 215 -9.02 0.75 -3.69
C LEU A 215 -9.98 1.59 -2.83
N ARG A 216 -11.29 1.55 -3.13
CA ARG A 216 -12.32 2.29 -2.40
C ARG A 216 -12.97 1.48 -1.27
N THR A 217 -12.56 0.23 -1.03
CA THR A 217 -13.12 -0.55 0.10
C THR A 217 -12.73 0.06 1.44
N VAL A 218 -13.74 0.38 2.26
CA VAL A 218 -13.62 1.01 3.58
C VAL A 218 -13.92 0.06 4.72
#